data_AF-A0AAJ5RH07-F1
#
_entry.id   AF-A0AAJ5RH07-F1
#
_cell.length_a   1.000
_cell.length_b   1.000
_cell.length_c   1.000
_cell.angle_alpha   90.00
_cell.angle_beta   90.00
_cell.angle_gamma   90.00
#
_symmetry.space_group_name_H-M   'P 1'
#
loop_
_entity.id
_entity.type
_entity.pdbx_description
1 polymer ?
#
loop_
_entity_poly.entity_id
_entity_poly.type
_entity_poly.pdbx_seq_one_letter_code
_entity_poly.pdbx_strand_id
1 'polypeptide(L)'
;MAHVQKFTKGNMQGLSIHLDRKTENHSNKNIDTERTHLNYDLCEKDGDTLSRMDERLSEVYCMNRKDVKVCCEWIVTLPESLHNESVEYQRKFFEETYEFLTDRYGGQENVVSANVHNDETTPHMHFDFVPVVWDEKKEREKVSAKEVLTRSELKSFHTDLDRHLKERIPEIYQEGILNDKTIGIENIHSLKKYSAEIEQQKEEMANEFKSFKYPQKVLKSIEREVEKKTVSL
;
A
#
# COMPACT_ATOMS: atom_id res chain seq x y z
N MET A 1 -2.45 -8.77 -0.45
CA MET A 1 -1.02 -8.70 -0.06
C MET A 1 -0.89 -7.59 0.98
N ALA A 2 -0.02 -7.72 1.97
CA ALA A 2 0.22 -6.65 2.95
C ALA A 2 1.72 -6.35 3.09
N HIS A 3 2.08 -5.09 3.28
CA HIS A 3 3.47 -4.66 3.46
C HIS A 3 3.56 -3.54 4.50
N VAL A 4 4.61 -3.54 5.32
CA VAL A 4 4.80 -2.52 6.34
C VAL A 4 5.99 -1.60 6.07
N GLN A 5 5.81 -0.30 6.26
CA GLN A 5 6.86 0.72 6.21
C GLN A 5 6.97 1.49 7.53
N LYS A 6 8.15 2.09 7.76
CA LYS A 6 8.48 2.80 9.01
C LYS A 6 8.98 4.20 8.69
N PHE A 7 8.29 5.21 9.20
CA PHE A 7 8.50 6.61 8.84
C PHE A 7 9.06 7.43 10.00
N THR A 8 9.99 8.34 9.68
CA THR A 8 10.38 9.41 10.60
C THR A 8 9.39 10.56 10.53
N LYS A 9 9.38 11.44 11.53
CA LYS A 9 8.50 12.62 11.51
C LYS A 9 8.67 13.47 10.24
N GLY A 10 9.91 13.61 9.75
CA GLY A 10 10.19 14.33 8.51
C GLY A 10 9.64 13.66 7.24
N ASN A 11 9.45 12.34 7.25
CA ASN A 11 8.82 11.63 6.12
C ASN A 11 7.30 11.80 6.10
N MET A 12 6.68 11.94 7.28
CA MET A 12 5.22 11.98 7.42
C MET A 12 4.57 13.16 6.71
N GLN A 13 5.27 14.29 6.57
CA GLN A 13 4.71 15.44 5.87
C GLN A 13 4.37 15.12 4.41
N GLY A 14 5.31 14.53 3.68
CA GLY A 14 5.08 14.09 2.30
C GLY A 14 4.05 12.96 2.24
N LEU A 15 4.16 11.98 3.15
CA LEU A 15 3.24 10.85 3.19
C LEU A 15 1.79 11.31 3.40
N SER A 16 1.52 12.20 4.36
CA SER A 16 0.18 12.71 4.62
C SER A 16 -0.46 13.42 3.43
N ILE A 17 0.34 14.06 2.56
CA ILE A 17 -0.19 14.70 1.35
C ILE A 17 -0.74 13.64 0.38
N HIS A 18 -0.06 12.50 0.30
CA HIS A 18 -0.51 11.36 -0.49
C HIS A 18 -1.73 10.70 0.14
N LEU A 19 -1.69 10.36 1.43
CA LEU A 19 -2.78 9.69 2.15
C LEU A 19 -4.07 10.51 2.15
N ASP A 20 -3.97 11.77 2.55
CA ASP A 20 -5.12 12.67 2.70
C ASP A 20 -5.53 13.32 1.36
N ARG A 21 -4.87 12.99 0.25
CA ARG A 21 -5.07 13.58 -1.09
C ARG A 21 -5.12 15.12 -1.08
N LYS A 22 -4.21 15.76 -0.33
CA LYS A 22 -4.18 17.22 -0.09
C LYS A 22 -3.80 18.09 -1.30
N THR A 23 -3.46 17.48 -2.44
CA THR A 23 -3.01 18.19 -3.65
C THR A 23 -3.61 17.54 -4.88
N GLU A 24 -3.98 18.32 -5.90
CA GLU A 24 -4.49 17.79 -7.17
C GLU A 24 -3.38 17.26 -8.10
N ASN A 25 -2.14 17.75 -7.92
CA ASN A 25 -0.99 17.34 -8.73
C ASN A 25 -0.23 16.19 -8.06
N HIS A 26 -0.46 14.97 -8.54
CA HIS A 26 0.24 13.79 -8.06
C HIS A 26 1.37 13.35 -8.99
N SER A 27 2.51 12.98 -8.42
CA SER A 27 3.61 12.37 -9.19
C SER A 27 3.27 10.95 -9.66
N ASN A 28 2.38 10.25 -8.95
CA ASN A 28 1.84 8.96 -9.33
C ASN A 28 0.82 9.15 -10.47
N LYS A 29 1.21 8.75 -11.69
CA LYS A 29 0.37 8.85 -12.89
C LYS A 29 -0.81 7.87 -12.91
N ASN A 30 -0.86 6.93 -11.96
CA ASN A 30 -1.93 5.96 -11.85
C ASN A 30 -3.10 6.46 -11.02
N ILE A 31 -2.97 7.63 -10.37
CA ILE A 31 -4.09 8.25 -9.64
C ILE A 31 -5.07 8.82 -10.67
N ASP A 32 -6.29 8.31 -10.62
CA ASP A 32 -7.44 8.80 -11.34
C ASP A 32 -8.21 9.78 -10.45
N THR A 33 -7.97 11.07 -10.65
CA THR A 33 -8.60 12.14 -9.85
C THR A 33 -10.13 12.14 -9.93
N GLU A 34 -10.71 11.60 -11.01
CA GLU A 34 -12.17 11.48 -11.12
C GLU A 34 -12.72 10.45 -10.13
N ARG A 35 -11.90 9.52 -9.65
CA ARG A 35 -12.27 8.46 -8.70
C ARG A 35 -11.90 8.77 -7.25
N THR A 36 -11.14 9.83 -6.97
CA THR A 36 -10.68 10.16 -5.60
C THR A 36 -11.83 10.35 -4.61
N HIS A 37 -13.01 10.78 -5.08
CA HIS A 37 -14.22 10.88 -4.24
C HIS A 37 -14.76 9.53 -3.75
N LEU A 38 -14.27 8.41 -4.30
CA LEU A 38 -14.55 7.04 -3.86
C LEU A 38 -13.60 6.58 -2.75
N ASN A 39 -12.54 7.34 -2.46
CA ASN A 39 -11.67 7.06 -1.32
C ASN A 39 -12.41 7.36 -0.02
N TYR A 40 -12.04 6.69 1.04
CA TYR A 40 -12.62 6.91 2.37
C TYR A 40 -11.61 6.62 3.48
N ASP A 41 -11.78 7.27 4.63
CA ASP A 41 -11.00 7.00 5.84
C ASP A 41 -11.85 6.14 6.78
N LEU A 42 -11.30 5.01 7.24
CA LEU A 42 -11.93 4.20 8.29
C LEU A 42 -11.56 4.69 9.70
N CYS A 43 -10.58 5.58 9.82
CA CYS A 43 -10.23 6.23 11.08
C CYS A 43 -11.18 7.41 11.32
N GLU A 44 -12.27 7.17 12.03
CA GLU A 44 -13.30 8.18 12.36
C GLU A 44 -12.84 9.17 13.46
N LYS A 45 -11.67 9.80 13.27
CA LYS A 45 -11.13 10.84 14.16
C LYS A 45 -11.19 12.21 13.50
N ASP A 46 -11.29 13.26 14.30
CA ASP A 46 -11.16 14.62 13.78
C ASP A 46 -9.70 14.91 13.36
N GLY A 47 -9.54 15.91 12.48
CA GLY A 47 -8.22 16.34 12.00
C GLY A 47 -7.65 15.46 10.88
N ASP A 48 -6.48 15.85 10.39
CA ASP A 48 -5.76 15.12 9.35
C ASP A 48 -4.70 14.17 9.92
N THR A 49 -4.09 13.35 9.06
CA THR A 49 -3.09 12.35 9.48
C THR A 49 -1.96 12.94 10.33
N LEU A 50 -1.48 14.15 9.99
CA LEU A 50 -0.39 14.80 10.74
C LEU A 50 -0.85 15.29 12.10
N SER A 51 -2.03 15.92 12.16
CA SER A 51 -2.56 16.48 13.39
C SER A 51 -2.84 15.38 14.40
N ARG A 52 -3.47 14.27 13.97
CA ARG A 52 -3.73 13.08 14.80
C ARG A 52 -2.43 12.42 15.28
N MET A 53 -1.41 12.35 14.42
CA MET A 53 -0.10 11.84 14.82
C MET A 53 0.58 12.75 15.85
N ASP A 54 0.59 14.06 15.62
CA ASP A 54 1.22 15.02 16.53
C ASP A 54 0.51 15.06 17.90
N GLU A 55 -0.82 14.93 17.91
CA GLU A 55 -1.61 14.74 19.12
C GLU A 55 -1.18 13.49 19.88
N ARG A 56 -1.19 12.31 19.24
CA ARG A 56 -0.79 11.06 19.92
C ARG A 56 0.67 11.11 20.40
N LEU A 57 1.58 11.69 19.62
CA LEU A 57 2.98 11.88 20.02
C LEU A 57 3.17 12.83 21.21
N SER A 58 2.19 13.70 21.50
CA SER A 58 2.22 14.57 22.67
C SER A 58 1.85 13.85 23.98
N GLU A 59 1.13 12.73 23.86
CA GLU A 59 0.65 11.92 24.99
C GLU A 59 1.66 10.86 25.45
N VAL A 60 2.52 10.40 24.54
CA VAL A 60 3.49 9.33 24.81
C VAL A 60 4.94 9.83 24.77
N TYR A 61 5.84 9.13 25.44
CA TYR A 61 7.25 9.49 25.37
C TYR A 61 7.85 9.17 23.99
N CYS A 62 8.22 10.21 23.25
CA CYS A 62 9.02 10.09 22.04
C CYS A 62 10.46 10.55 22.28
N MET A 63 11.45 9.75 21.87
CA MET A 63 12.85 10.16 21.96
C MET A 63 13.10 11.37 21.04
N ASN A 64 13.80 12.39 21.54
CA ASN A 64 14.16 13.56 20.75
C ASN A 64 15.36 13.27 19.82
N ARG A 65 15.15 12.39 18.82
CA ARG A 65 16.10 12.14 17.73
C ARG A 65 15.38 12.12 16.39
N LYS A 66 16.07 12.59 15.35
CA LYS A 66 15.50 12.77 14.00
C LYS A 66 15.21 11.44 13.29
N ASP A 67 15.91 10.38 13.69
CA ASP A 67 15.85 9.04 13.10
C ASP A 67 14.79 8.13 13.77
N VAL A 68 14.08 8.61 14.78
CA VAL A 68 13.00 7.86 15.42
C VAL A 68 11.91 7.59 14.40
N LYS A 69 11.50 6.31 14.34
CA LYS A 69 10.37 5.87 13.54
C LYS A 69 9.09 6.09 14.34
N VAL A 70 8.45 7.23 14.09
CA VAL A 70 7.31 7.74 14.85
C VAL A 70 5.98 7.19 14.36
N CYS A 71 5.95 6.68 13.13
CA CYS A 71 4.77 6.11 12.51
C CYS A 71 5.16 4.86 11.71
N CYS A 72 4.26 3.90 11.69
CA CYS A 72 4.33 2.72 10.83
C CYS A 72 3.08 2.64 9.98
N GLU A 73 3.24 2.22 8.74
CA GLU A 73 2.15 2.09 7.77
C GLU A 73 2.06 0.65 7.32
N TRP A 74 0.88 0.05 7.42
CA TRP A 74 0.54 -1.15 6.68
C TRP A 74 -0.23 -0.78 5.43
N ILE A 75 0.29 -1.17 4.27
CA ILE A 75 -0.46 -1.15 3.01
C ILE A 75 -1.07 -2.52 2.83
N VAL A 76 -2.41 -2.62 2.83
CA VAL A 76 -3.15 -3.85 2.59
C VAL A 76 -3.93 -3.74 1.29
N THR A 77 -3.55 -4.53 0.29
CA THR A 77 -4.20 -4.54 -1.02
C THR A 77 -5.33 -5.55 -1.07
N LEU A 78 -6.46 -5.16 -1.68
CA LEU A 78 -7.61 -6.02 -1.93
C LEU A 78 -7.18 -7.30 -2.71
N PRO A 79 -7.51 -8.50 -2.21
CA PRO A 79 -7.25 -9.76 -2.91
C PRO A 79 -7.89 -9.81 -4.29
N GLU A 80 -7.22 -10.43 -5.26
CA GLU A 80 -7.74 -10.60 -6.64
C GLU A 80 -9.12 -11.28 -6.67
N SER A 81 -9.36 -12.23 -5.76
CA SER A 81 -10.65 -12.92 -5.63
C SER A 81 -11.82 -11.97 -5.32
N LEU A 82 -11.54 -10.78 -4.76
CA LEU A 82 -12.56 -9.78 -4.41
C LEU A 82 -12.67 -8.64 -5.42
N HIS A 83 -11.87 -8.61 -6.49
CA HIS A 83 -11.87 -7.48 -7.44
C HIS A 83 -13.20 -7.31 -8.18
N ASN A 84 -13.91 -8.40 -8.44
CA ASN A 84 -15.21 -8.40 -9.12
C ASN A 84 -16.40 -8.52 -8.16
N GLU A 85 -16.15 -8.54 -6.85
CA GLU A 85 -17.19 -8.58 -5.83
C GLU A 85 -17.82 -7.20 -5.63
N SER A 86 -18.96 -7.16 -4.94
CA SER A 86 -19.69 -5.92 -4.67
C SER A 86 -18.84 -4.90 -3.91
N VAL A 87 -19.11 -3.61 -4.09
CA VAL A 87 -18.45 -2.53 -3.33
C VAL A 87 -18.64 -2.73 -1.82
N GLU A 88 -19.79 -3.26 -1.41
CA GLU A 88 -20.08 -3.60 -0.02
C GLU A 88 -19.12 -4.68 0.50
N TYR A 89 -18.86 -5.73 -0.27
CA TYR A 89 -17.95 -6.81 0.13
C TYR A 89 -16.49 -6.36 0.16
N GLN A 90 -16.09 -5.55 -0.83
CA GLN A 90 -14.76 -4.93 -0.82
C GLN A 90 -14.57 -4.02 0.39
N ARG A 91 -15.58 -3.21 0.72
CA ARG A 91 -15.56 -2.35 1.91
C ARG A 91 -15.49 -3.19 3.18
N LYS A 92 -16.30 -4.25 3.29
CA LYS A 92 -16.33 -5.15 4.43
C LYS A 92 -14.98 -5.82 4.69
N PHE A 93 -14.25 -6.19 3.64
CA PHE A 93 -12.86 -6.65 3.75
C PHE A 93 -11.95 -5.61 4.43
N PHE A 94 -12.03 -4.34 4.02
CA PHE A 94 -11.21 -3.29 4.62
C PHE A 94 -11.64 -2.95 6.05
N GLU A 95 -12.93 -2.98 6.37
CA GLU A 95 -13.45 -2.77 7.72
C GLU A 95 -12.93 -3.84 8.69
N GLU A 96 -13.03 -5.13 8.37
CA GLU A 96 -12.48 -6.18 9.24
C GLU A 96 -10.94 -6.14 9.30
N THR A 97 -10.28 -5.74 8.20
CA THR A 97 -8.82 -5.52 8.23
C THR A 97 -8.45 -4.36 9.17
N TYR A 98 -9.22 -3.27 9.16
CA TYR A 98 -9.04 -2.13 10.04
C TYR A 98 -9.21 -2.52 11.51
N GLU A 99 -10.25 -3.28 11.85
CA GLU A 99 -10.49 -3.78 13.20
C GLU A 99 -9.31 -4.65 13.68
N PHE A 100 -8.87 -5.62 12.85
CA PHE A 100 -7.71 -6.45 13.15
C PHE A 100 -6.46 -5.62 13.46
N LEU A 101 -6.15 -4.62 12.64
CA LEU A 101 -4.96 -3.80 12.80
C LEU A 101 -5.05 -2.87 14.02
N THR A 102 -6.24 -2.32 14.27
CA THR A 102 -6.54 -1.47 15.42
C THR A 102 -6.31 -2.23 16.72
N ASP A 103 -6.91 -3.42 16.86
CA ASP A 103 -6.72 -4.28 18.03
C ASP A 103 -5.25 -4.69 18.20
N ARG A 104 -4.60 -5.06 17.09
CA ARG A 104 -3.23 -5.55 17.10
C ARG A 104 -2.20 -4.50 17.52
N TYR A 105 -2.45 -3.22 17.23
CA TYR A 105 -1.49 -2.13 17.47
C TYR A 105 -1.90 -1.16 18.56
N GLY A 106 -2.65 -1.66 19.54
CA GLY A 106 -2.90 -0.97 20.80
C GLY A 106 -4.05 0.04 20.71
N GLY A 107 -5.11 -0.34 20.01
CA GLY A 107 -6.38 0.36 20.03
C GLY A 107 -6.43 1.60 19.14
N GLN A 108 -7.63 2.18 19.09
CA GLN A 108 -7.92 3.33 18.24
C GLN A 108 -6.99 4.51 18.55
N GLU A 109 -6.56 4.72 19.80
CA GLU A 109 -5.67 5.80 20.22
C GLU A 109 -4.37 5.87 19.40
N ASN A 110 -3.83 4.72 18.98
CA ASN A 110 -2.58 4.67 18.22
C ASN A 110 -2.80 4.82 16.71
N VAL A 111 -4.02 4.64 16.21
CA VAL A 111 -4.35 4.79 14.78
C VAL A 111 -4.41 6.26 14.41
N VAL A 112 -3.71 6.64 13.35
CA VAL A 112 -3.68 8.02 12.85
C VAL A 112 -4.37 8.16 11.49
N SER A 113 -4.36 7.11 10.67
CA SER A 113 -5.09 7.06 9.40
C SER A 113 -5.44 5.61 9.02
N ALA A 114 -6.56 5.45 8.33
CA ALA A 114 -6.95 4.21 7.66
C ALA A 114 -7.59 4.52 6.30
N ASN A 115 -6.84 5.21 5.42
CA ASN A 115 -7.33 5.61 4.10
C ASN A 115 -7.38 4.43 3.13
N VAL A 116 -8.56 4.17 2.56
CA VAL A 116 -8.75 3.27 1.43
C VAL A 116 -8.72 4.07 0.14
N HIS A 117 -7.75 3.77 -0.71
CA HIS A 117 -7.60 4.35 -2.04
C HIS A 117 -8.24 3.45 -3.09
N ASN A 118 -9.31 3.95 -3.70
CA ASN A 118 -10.04 3.35 -4.81
C ASN A 118 -9.74 4.06 -6.14
N ASP A 119 -8.86 5.04 -6.15
CA ASP A 119 -8.49 5.87 -7.30
C ASP A 119 -7.16 5.45 -7.96
N GLU A 120 -6.59 4.32 -7.58
CA GLU A 120 -5.37 3.75 -8.15
C GLU A 120 -5.63 2.41 -8.86
N THR A 121 -4.57 1.71 -9.27
CA THR A 121 -4.65 0.45 -10.03
C THR A 121 -5.46 -0.64 -9.33
N THR A 122 -5.28 -0.79 -8.02
CA THR A 122 -5.96 -1.81 -7.22
C THR A 122 -6.35 -1.20 -5.88
N PRO A 123 -7.61 -1.39 -5.41
CA PRO A 123 -8.01 -0.92 -4.10
C PRO A 123 -7.05 -1.37 -3.01
N HIS A 124 -6.61 -0.44 -2.17
CA HIS A 124 -5.72 -0.73 -1.05
C HIS A 124 -5.95 0.25 0.10
N MET A 125 -5.72 -0.24 1.31
CA MET A 125 -5.77 0.56 2.53
C MET A 125 -4.35 0.91 2.97
N HIS A 126 -4.13 2.18 3.29
CA HIS A 126 -3.02 2.66 4.09
C HIS A 126 -3.49 2.76 5.54
N PHE A 127 -2.94 1.92 6.39
CA PHE A 127 -3.20 1.93 7.83
C PHE A 127 -1.97 2.45 8.56
N ASP A 128 -2.06 3.67 9.06
CA ASP A 128 -0.97 4.36 9.75
C ASP A 128 -1.22 4.38 11.25
N PHE A 129 -0.19 4.05 12.03
CA PHE A 129 -0.28 4.05 13.49
C PHE A 129 1.03 4.49 14.15
N VAL A 130 0.92 5.03 15.37
CA VAL A 130 2.07 5.33 16.24
C VAL A 130 2.45 4.03 16.99
N PRO A 131 3.68 3.52 16.83
CA PRO A 131 4.08 2.25 17.44
C PRO A 131 4.42 2.45 18.93
N VAL A 132 3.41 2.39 19.80
CA VAL A 132 3.55 2.58 21.24
C VAL A 132 3.80 1.26 21.96
N VAL A 133 4.69 1.28 22.95
CA VAL A 133 4.92 0.20 23.91
C VAL A 133 5.07 0.75 25.32
N TRP A 134 4.78 -0.07 26.32
CA TRP A 134 5.02 0.26 27.71
C TRP A 134 6.50 0.09 28.10
N ASP A 135 7.10 1.10 28.74
CA ASP A 135 8.45 1.05 29.30
C ASP A 135 8.39 0.75 30.80
N GLU A 136 8.49 -0.52 31.17
CA GLU A 136 8.45 -0.98 32.57
C GLU A 136 9.46 -0.28 33.48
N LYS A 137 10.62 0.13 32.97
CA LYS A 137 11.67 0.75 33.80
C LYS A 137 11.38 2.20 34.12
N LYS A 138 10.56 2.85 33.30
CA LYS A 138 10.22 4.28 33.40
C LYS A 138 8.74 4.50 33.69
N GLU A 139 7.96 3.41 33.80
CA GLU A 139 6.53 3.37 34.08
C GLU A 139 5.75 4.36 33.18
N ARG A 140 5.99 4.28 31.86
CA ARG A 140 5.36 5.16 30.88
C ARG A 140 5.24 4.52 29.51
N GLU A 141 4.31 5.01 28.71
CA GLU A 141 4.24 4.71 27.28
C GLU A 141 5.39 5.38 26.52
N LYS A 142 5.94 4.69 25.51
CA LYS A 142 6.97 5.22 24.61
C LYS A 142 6.77 4.76 23.18
N VAL A 143 7.27 5.57 22.25
CA VAL A 143 7.32 5.22 20.82
C VAL A 143 8.51 4.30 20.53
N SER A 144 8.25 3.11 19.97
CA SER A 144 9.29 2.19 19.53
C SER A 144 8.82 1.22 18.43
N ALA A 145 8.96 1.63 17.17
CA ALA A 145 8.74 0.75 16.00
C ALA A 145 9.62 -0.52 15.98
N LYS A 146 10.70 -0.54 16.76
CA LYS A 146 11.58 -1.71 16.90
C LYS A 146 10.94 -2.78 17.80
N GLU A 147 10.26 -2.35 18.85
CA GLU A 147 9.63 -3.25 19.83
C GLU A 147 8.24 -3.68 19.39
N VAL A 148 7.49 -2.85 18.66
CA VAL A 148 6.21 -3.26 18.06
C VAL A 148 6.42 -4.21 16.88
N LEU A 149 7.16 -3.76 15.84
CA LEU A 149 7.33 -4.52 14.60
C LEU A 149 8.59 -5.39 14.63
N THR A 150 8.55 -6.41 15.49
CA THR A 150 9.61 -7.41 15.64
C THR A 150 9.64 -8.42 14.48
N ARG A 151 10.71 -9.23 14.37
CA ARG A 151 10.75 -10.32 13.38
C ARG A 151 9.65 -11.35 13.58
N SER A 152 9.27 -11.62 14.83
CA SER A 152 8.19 -12.57 15.13
C SER A 152 6.86 -12.03 14.68
N GLU A 153 6.61 -10.75 14.98
CA GLU A 153 5.41 -10.02 14.56
C GLU A 153 5.23 -10.06 13.04
N LEU A 154 6.27 -9.68 12.28
CA LEU A 154 6.21 -9.70 10.82
C LEU A 154 6.02 -11.11 10.24
N LYS A 155 6.52 -12.14 10.94
CA LYS A 155 6.38 -13.53 10.50
C LYS A 155 4.98 -14.07 10.71
N SER A 156 4.31 -13.73 11.81
CA SER A 156 2.96 -14.23 12.10
C SER A 156 1.84 -13.39 11.48
N PHE A 157 2.11 -12.12 11.16
CA PHE A 157 1.13 -11.15 10.67
C PHE A 157 0.18 -11.71 9.60
N HIS A 158 0.72 -12.25 8.50
CA HIS A 158 -0.13 -12.72 7.39
C HIS A 158 -0.99 -13.92 7.77
N THR A 159 -0.46 -14.84 8.57
CA THR A 159 -1.22 -16.00 9.06
C THR A 159 -2.32 -15.57 10.02
N ASP A 160 -2.03 -14.58 10.88
CA ASP A 160 -3.00 -14.07 11.86
C ASP A 160 -4.11 -13.28 11.16
N LEU A 161 -3.77 -12.41 10.19
CA LEU A 161 -4.75 -11.68 9.39
C LEU A 161 -5.62 -12.63 8.55
N ASP A 162 -5.02 -13.64 7.92
CA ASP A 162 -5.76 -14.63 7.13
C ASP A 162 -6.77 -15.40 7.99
N ARG A 163 -6.35 -15.82 9.20
CA ARG A 163 -7.23 -16.47 10.18
C ARG A 163 -8.37 -15.55 10.58
N HIS A 164 -8.07 -14.31 10.95
CA HIS A 164 -9.06 -13.33 11.36
C HIS A 164 -10.12 -13.13 10.26
N LEU A 165 -9.71 -12.86 9.02
CA LEU A 165 -10.64 -12.62 7.92
C LEU A 165 -11.50 -13.86 7.61
N LYS A 166 -10.94 -15.07 7.64
CA LYS A 166 -11.71 -16.32 7.46
C LYS A 166 -12.74 -16.53 8.56
N GLU A 167 -12.45 -16.13 9.79
CA GLU A 167 -13.36 -16.25 10.92
C GLU A 167 -14.46 -15.19 10.89
N ARG A 168 -14.13 -13.96 10.48
CA ARG A 168 -15.04 -12.81 10.56
C ARG A 168 -15.94 -12.63 9.36
N ILE A 169 -15.45 -12.93 8.16
CA ILE A 169 -16.18 -12.77 6.89
C ILE A 169 -16.03 -14.02 5.99
N PRO A 170 -16.33 -15.23 6.49
CA PRO A 170 -16.18 -16.48 5.74
C PRO A 170 -16.98 -16.52 4.43
N GLU A 171 -18.07 -15.78 4.34
CA GLU A 171 -18.92 -15.67 3.16
C GLU A 171 -18.28 -14.86 2.04
N ILE A 172 -17.35 -13.97 2.37
CA ILE A 172 -16.63 -13.10 1.42
C ILE A 172 -15.23 -13.66 1.15
N TYR A 173 -14.54 -14.11 2.18
CA TYR A 173 -13.10 -14.38 2.15
C TYR A 173 -12.79 -15.88 2.33
N GLN A 174 -12.79 -16.61 1.21
CA GLN A 174 -12.67 -18.08 1.22
C GLN A 174 -11.27 -18.59 0.85
N GLU A 175 -10.66 -18.03 -0.19
CA GLU A 175 -9.39 -18.54 -0.72
C GLU A 175 -8.22 -18.27 0.23
N GLY A 176 -8.20 -17.09 0.86
CA GLY A 176 -7.13 -16.63 1.74
C GLY A 176 -6.19 -15.59 1.10
N ILE A 177 -5.18 -15.16 1.85
CA ILE A 177 -4.08 -14.27 1.41
C ILE A 177 -2.89 -15.15 0.98
N LEU A 178 -2.88 -16.42 1.39
CA LEU A 178 -1.80 -17.40 1.19
C LEU A 178 -2.10 -18.35 0.02
N ASN A 179 -2.76 -17.88 -1.04
CA ASN A 179 -3.29 -18.70 -2.16
C ASN A 179 -2.21 -19.25 -3.11
N ASP A 180 -1.06 -19.69 -2.57
CA ASP A 180 0.09 -20.28 -3.28
C ASP A 180 0.71 -19.42 -4.42
N LYS A 181 0.15 -18.25 -4.73
CA LYS A 181 0.73 -17.25 -5.65
C LYS A 181 1.88 -16.47 -5.02
N THR A 182 1.90 -16.37 -3.69
CA THR A 182 3.05 -15.83 -2.98
C THR A 182 4.08 -16.94 -2.89
N ILE A 183 5.01 -16.98 -3.86
CA ILE A 183 6.21 -17.81 -3.73
C ILE A 183 6.87 -17.35 -2.44
N GLY A 184 6.78 -18.18 -1.39
CA GLY A 184 7.60 -17.99 -0.21
C GLY A 184 9.03 -17.93 -0.70
N ILE A 185 9.67 -16.75 -0.64
CA ILE A 185 11.09 -16.67 -0.94
C ILE A 185 11.78 -17.46 0.17
N GLU A 186 12.09 -18.72 -0.11
CA GLU A 186 12.78 -19.61 0.83
C GLU A 186 14.14 -19.04 1.24
N ASN A 187 14.72 -18.15 0.41
CA ASN A 187 16.08 -17.64 0.55
C ASN A 187 16.33 -16.44 -0.39
N ILE A 188 17.05 -15.42 0.09
CA ILE A 188 17.42 -14.18 -0.64
C ILE A 188 18.06 -14.46 -2.01
N HIS A 189 18.70 -15.62 -2.17
CA HIS A 189 19.33 -16.04 -3.42
C HIS A 189 18.31 -16.21 -4.56
N SER A 190 17.16 -16.81 -4.26
CA SER A 190 16.05 -17.01 -5.19
C SER A 190 15.44 -15.69 -5.62
N LEU A 191 15.31 -14.74 -4.69
CA LEU A 191 14.82 -13.39 -4.95
C LEU A 191 15.77 -12.61 -5.87
N LYS A 192 17.09 -12.71 -5.65
CA LYS A 192 18.10 -12.13 -6.54
C LYS A 192 18.06 -12.74 -7.93
N LYS A 193 17.86 -14.06 -8.02
CA LYS A 193 17.72 -14.76 -9.30
C LYS A 193 16.51 -14.28 -10.08
N TYR A 194 15.33 -14.24 -9.45
CA TYR A 194 14.11 -13.71 -10.08
C TYR A 194 14.26 -12.24 -10.47
N SER A 195 14.92 -11.41 -9.64
CA SER A 195 15.17 -10.00 -10.00
C SER A 195 16.08 -9.87 -11.23
N ALA A 196 17.07 -10.73 -11.39
CA ALA A 196 17.94 -10.75 -12.56
C ALA A 196 17.20 -11.24 -13.82
N GLU A 197 16.34 -12.26 -13.68
CA GLU A 197 15.49 -12.77 -14.77
C GLU A 197 14.48 -11.72 -15.23
N ILE A 198 13.84 -10.99 -14.30
CA ILE A 198 12.93 -9.88 -14.63
C ILE A 198 13.67 -8.76 -15.37
N GLU A 199 14.88 -8.42 -14.95
CA GLU A 199 15.66 -7.37 -15.61
C GLU A 199 16.09 -7.79 -17.01
N GLN A 200 16.50 -9.05 -17.19
CA GLN A 200 16.80 -9.62 -18.50
C GLN A 200 15.57 -9.60 -19.42
N GLN A 201 14.40 -10.01 -18.93
CA GLN A 201 13.16 -9.96 -19.71
C GLN A 201 12.75 -8.53 -20.07
N LYS A 202 12.98 -7.55 -19.20
CA LYS A 202 12.75 -6.14 -19.51
C LYS A 202 13.68 -5.65 -20.62
N GLU A 203 14.95 -6.03 -20.61
CA GLU A 203 15.90 -5.68 -21.66
C GLU A 203 15.54 -6.34 -23.00
N GLU A 204 15.17 -7.62 -22.98
CA GLU A 204 14.70 -8.36 -24.16
C GLU A 204 13.45 -7.69 -24.75
N MET A 205 12.45 -7.41 -23.92
CA MET A 205 11.21 -6.71 -24.32
C MET A 205 11.49 -5.30 -24.84
N ALA A 206 12.42 -4.56 -24.24
CA ALA A 206 12.82 -3.23 -24.72
C ALA A 206 13.51 -3.30 -26.08
N ASN A 207 14.29 -4.36 -26.34
CA ASN A 207 14.94 -4.58 -27.63
C ASN A 207 13.93 -5.02 -28.71
N GLU A 208 12.97 -5.88 -28.38
CA GLU A 208 11.84 -6.20 -29.26
C GLU A 208 11.00 -4.95 -29.57
N PHE A 209 10.74 -4.10 -28.58
CA PHE A 209 10.00 -2.86 -28.81
C PHE A 209 10.75 -1.90 -29.74
N LYS A 210 12.09 -1.85 -29.66
CA LYS A 210 12.93 -1.09 -30.61
C LYS A 210 12.87 -1.68 -32.01
N SER A 211 12.89 -3.00 -32.15
CA SER A 211 12.81 -3.66 -33.45
C SER A 211 11.44 -3.41 -34.11
N PHE A 212 10.37 -3.30 -33.33
CA PHE A 212 9.01 -2.99 -33.81
C PHE A 212 8.81 -1.54 -34.27
N LYS A 213 9.61 -0.58 -33.77
CA LYS A 213 9.54 0.84 -34.18
C LYS A 213 9.96 1.08 -35.63
N TYR A 214 10.83 0.24 -36.19
CA TYR A 214 11.32 0.41 -37.56
C TYR A 214 10.24 0.04 -38.60
N PRO A 215 9.57 -1.12 -38.52
CA PRO A 215 8.42 -1.45 -39.37
C PRO A 215 7.27 -0.43 -39.28
N GLN A 216 6.96 0.10 -38.09
CA GLN A 216 5.91 1.12 -37.91
C GLN A 216 6.21 2.44 -38.64
N LYS A 217 7.48 2.87 -38.67
CA LYS A 217 7.87 4.06 -39.43
C LYS A 217 7.71 3.87 -40.93
N VAL A 218 8.07 2.69 -41.43
CA VAL A 218 7.93 2.34 -42.86
C VAL A 218 6.45 2.28 -43.26
N LEU A 219 5.61 1.64 -42.45
CA LEU A 219 4.15 1.64 -42.63
C LEU A 219 3.57 3.06 -42.71
N LYS A 220 3.91 3.94 -41.76
CA LYS A 220 3.44 5.33 -41.78
C LYS A 220 3.91 6.12 -42.99
N SER A 221 5.11 5.85 -43.51
CA SER A 221 5.56 6.49 -44.76
C SER A 221 4.77 5.98 -45.96
N ILE A 222 4.47 4.67 -46.03
CA ILE A 222 3.66 4.08 -47.09
C ILE A 222 2.24 4.63 -47.05
N GLU A 223 1.61 4.70 -45.86
CA GLU A 223 0.26 5.27 -45.68
C GLU A 223 0.17 6.71 -46.20
N ARG A 224 1.14 7.57 -45.86
CA ARG A 224 1.20 8.95 -46.35
C ARG A 224 1.39 9.05 -47.86
N GLU A 225 2.10 8.10 -48.45
CA GLU A 225 2.36 8.08 -49.89
C GLU A 225 1.16 7.56 -50.68
N VAL A 226 0.40 6.62 -50.10
CA VAL A 226 -0.91 6.19 -50.60
C VAL A 226 -1.90 7.35 -50.53
N GLU A 227 -2.04 8.03 -49.39
CA GLU A 227 -2.94 9.20 -49.23
C GLU A 227 -2.65 10.29 -50.28
N LYS A 228 -1.38 10.61 -50.54
CA LYS A 228 -1.01 11.59 -51.56
C LYS A 228 -1.41 11.19 -52.98
N LYS A 229 -1.36 9.89 -53.30
CA LYS A 229 -1.78 9.35 -54.60
C LYS A 229 -3.30 9.30 -54.76
N THR A 230 -4.05 9.10 -53.68
CA THR A 230 -5.51 9.07 -53.72
C THR A 230 -6.13 10.47 -53.86
N VAL A 231 -5.43 11.53 -53.43
CA VAL A 231 -5.90 12.92 -53.54
C VAL A 231 -5.55 13.58 -54.89
N SER A 232 -4.75 12.90 -55.74
CA SER A 232 -4.29 13.41 -57.04
C SER A 232 -4.98 12.77 -58.26
N LEU A 233 -6.08 12.03 -58.04
CA LEU A 233 -7.02 11.51 -59.03
C LEU A 233 -8.38 12.20 -58.87
#